data_AF-A0A7S0P7E0-F1
#
_entry.id   AF-A0A7S0P7E0-F1
#
_cell.length_a   1.000
_cell.length_b   1.000
_cell.length_c   1.000
_cell.angle_alpha   90.00
_cell.angle_beta   90.00
_cell.angle_gamma   90.00
#
_symmetry.space_group_name_H-M   'P 1'
#
loop_
_entity.id
_entity.type
_entity.pdbx_description
1 polymer ?
#
loop_
_entity_poly.entity_id
_entity_poly.type
_entity_poly.pdbx_seq_one_letter_code
_entity_poly.pdbx_strand_id
1 'polypeptide(L)'
;IAHTQVRKVKNLKQKKAHVMEIQVNGGDAAAKVDFAYKFFEKAIPVDAVFNKDEMIDCISVSKGKGFEGVVTRWGVTRLPRKTHRGLRKVGCIGAWHPARVA
;
A
#
# COMPACT_ATOMS: atom_id res chain seq x y z
N ILE A 1 3.90 16.03 11.72
CA ILE A 1 2.64 15.23 11.74
C ILE A 1 1.56 16.05 11.05
N ALA A 2 0.83 15.46 10.11
CA ALA A 2 -0.28 16.08 9.41
C ALA A 2 -1.51 15.16 9.43
N HIS A 3 -2.70 15.70 9.17
CA HIS A 3 -3.91 14.91 9.04
C HIS A 3 -4.73 15.30 7.80
N THR A 4 -5.40 14.31 7.21
CA THR A 4 -6.34 14.54 6.09
C THR A 4 -7.64 15.19 6.57
N GLN A 5 -8.29 15.99 5.73
CA GLN A 5 -9.63 16.55 6.00
C GLN A 5 -10.73 15.73 5.31
N VAL A 6 -10.92 14.49 5.76
CA VAL A 6 -11.82 13.49 5.12
C VAL A 6 -13.27 13.99 4.98
N ARG A 7 -13.76 14.81 5.91
CA ARG A 7 -15.11 15.38 5.88
C ARG A 7 -15.41 16.26 4.66
N LYS A 8 -14.37 16.79 3.98
CA LYS A 8 -14.56 17.54 2.72
C LYS A 8 -14.99 16.64 1.57
N VAL A 9 -14.76 15.33 1.66
CA VAL A 9 -15.17 14.33 0.66
C VAL A 9 -16.57 13.82 1.00
N LYS A 10 -17.60 14.37 0.36
CA LYS A 10 -19.02 14.11 0.70
C LYS A 10 -19.45 12.65 0.53
N ASN A 11 -18.85 11.92 -0.42
CA ASN A 11 -19.29 10.56 -0.79
C ASN A 11 -18.59 9.45 0.02
N LEU A 12 -17.64 9.80 0.88
CA LEU A 12 -16.94 8.85 1.74
C LEU A 12 -17.61 8.83 3.12
N LYS A 13 -18.15 7.67 3.53
CA LYS A 13 -18.80 7.49 4.85
C LYS A 13 -17.80 7.37 6.01
N GLN A 14 -16.74 8.16 5.99
CA GLN A 14 -15.70 8.16 7.02
C GLN A 14 -15.51 9.57 7.57
N LYS A 15 -15.56 9.70 8.90
CA LYS A 15 -15.37 10.99 9.60
C LYS A 15 -13.98 11.12 10.24
N LYS A 16 -13.34 9.99 10.54
CA LYS A 16 -12.03 9.94 11.22
C LYS A 16 -10.94 10.33 10.23
N ALA A 17 -10.11 11.29 10.61
CA ALA A 17 -8.95 11.71 9.83
C ALA A 17 -7.84 10.66 9.88
N HIS A 18 -7.12 10.51 8.77
CA HIS A 18 -5.85 9.79 8.74
C HIS A 18 -4.75 10.74 9.19
N VAL A 19 -4.00 10.33 10.22
CA VAL A 19 -2.83 11.05 10.74
C VAL A 19 -1.58 10.35 10.20
N MET A 20 -0.60 11.13 9.75
CA MET A 20 0.64 10.62 9.18
C MET A 20 1.82 11.53 9.48
N GLU A 21 3.01 10.95 9.43
CA GLU A 21 4.27 11.67 9.47
C GLU A 21 4.75 11.94 8.05
N ILE A 22 5.20 13.16 7.82
CA ILE A 22 5.74 13.61 6.54
C ILE A 22 7.05 14.32 6.87
N GLN A 23 8.14 13.86 6.27
CA GLN A 23 9.45 14.44 6.46
C GLN A 23 9.54 15.80 5.77
N VAL A 24 10.18 16.76 6.43
CA VAL A 24 10.50 18.09 5.85
C VAL A 24 11.92 18.06 5.29
N ASN A 25 12.04 18.34 3.99
CA ASN A 25 13.31 18.40 3.27
C ASN A 25 13.72 19.86 2.99
N GLY A 26 15.03 20.11 2.87
CA GLY A 26 15.62 21.45 2.64
C GLY A 26 16.27 22.08 3.88
N GLY A 27 17.16 23.05 3.68
CA GLY A 27 17.79 23.84 4.75
C GLY A 27 18.53 23.04 5.83
N ASP A 28 18.80 23.69 6.97
CA ASP A 28 19.31 23.07 8.19
C ASP A 28 18.18 22.70 9.17
N ALA A 29 18.52 22.08 10.30
CA ALA A 29 17.53 21.63 11.28
C ALA A 29 16.72 22.80 11.87
N ALA A 30 17.35 23.94 12.14
CA ALA A 30 16.68 25.11 12.70
C ALA A 30 15.66 25.70 11.71
N ALA A 31 16.04 25.83 10.43
CA ALA A 31 15.16 26.30 9.38
C ALA A 31 13.95 25.37 9.17
N LYS A 32 14.15 24.04 9.25
CA LYS A 32 13.04 23.07 9.14
C LYS A 32 12.03 23.23 10.27
N VAL A 33 12.49 23.46 11.50
CA VAL A 33 11.60 23.64 12.66
C VAL A 33 10.80 24.93 12.55
N ASP A 34 11.46 26.05 12.20
CA ASP A 34 10.79 27.33 11.98
C ASP A 34 9.77 27.27 10.82
N PHE A 35 10.14 26.62 9.71
CA PHE A 35 9.23 26.34 8.61
C PHE A 35 8.01 25.55 9.08
N ALA A 36 8.20 24.41 9.74
CA ALA A 36 7.10 23.57 10.21
C ALA A 36 6.15 24.32 11.16
N TYR A 37 6.70 25.14 12.07
CA TYR A 37 5.92 25.94 13.02
C TYR A 37 5.02 26.96 12.33
N LYS A 38 5.53 27.65 11.30
CA LYS A 38 4.75 28.66 10.52
C LYS A 38 3.59 28.05 9.73
N PHE A 39 3.62 26.75 9.47
CA PHE A 39 2.58 26.01 8.75
C PHE A 39 1.54 25.36 9.66
N PHE A 40 1.67 25.46 10.99
CA PHE A 40 0.63 25.00 11.89
C PHE A 40 -0.70 25.71 11.63
N GLU A 41 -1.78 24.93 11.76
CA GLU A 41 -3.17 25.34 11.52
C GLU A 41 -3.49 25.83 10.09
N LYS A 42 -2.52 25.76 9.17
CA LYS A 42 -2.72 26.09 7.76
C LYS A 42 -2.90 24.82 6.93
N ALA A 43 -3.77 24.89 5.92
CA ALA A 43 -3.91 23.80 4.95
C ALA A 43 -2.80 23.89 3.90
N ILE A 44 -2.23 22.74 3.54
CA ILE A 44 -1.25 22.62 2.46
C ILE A 44 -1.98 22.06 1.23
N PRO A 45 -2.06 22.81 0.12
CA PRO A 45 -2.67 22.31 -1.11
C PRO A 45 -1.68 21.43 -1.90
N VAL A 46 -2.20 20.62 -2.83
CA VAL A 46 -1.41 19.59 -3.56
C VAL A 46 -0.38 20.21 -4.50
N ASP A 47 -0.72 21.34 -5.11
CA ASP A 47 0.14 22.15 -6.00
C ASP A 47 1.32 22.81 -5.28
N ALA A 48 1.30 22.89 -3.95
CA ALA A 48 2.45 23.33 -3.15
C ALA A 48 3.45 22.19 -2.86
N VAL A 49 3.09 20.94 -3.13
CA VAL A 49 3.92 19.75 -2.82
C VAL A 49 4.49 19.11 -4.09
N PHE A 50 3.67 18.97 -5.13
CA PHE A 50 4.04 18.30 -6.38
C PHE A 50 3.96 19.25 -7.56
N ASN A 51 4.86 19.04 -8.52
CA ASN A 51 4.85 19.76 -9.78
C ASN A 51 4.17 18.95 -10.88
N LYS A 52 3.74 19.65 -11.94
CA LYS A 52 3.28 18.98 -13.15
C LYS A 52 4.43 18.21 -13.79
N ASP A 53 4.13 17.01 -14.31
CA ASP A 53 5.08 16.14 -15.02
C ASP A 53 6.23 15.62 -14.14
N GLU A 54 6.03 15.60 -12.81
CA GLU A 54 6.93 15.01 -11.83
C GLU A 54 6.67 13.50 -11.68
N MET A 55 7.75 12.70 -11.65
CA MET A 55 7.67 11.27 -11.38
C MET A 55 7.46 11.04 -9.88
N ILE A 56 6.34 10.42 -9.51
CA ILE A 56 5.97 10.17 -8.12
C ILE A 56 5.73 8.68 -7.86
N ASP A 57 6.03 8.25 -6.63
CA ASP A 57 5.72 6.91 -6.15
C ASP A 57 4.34 6.87 -5.47
N CYS A 58 3.55 5.85 -5.79
CA CYS A 58 2.22 5.63 -5.21
C CYS A 58 2.24 4.46 -4.21
N ILE A 59 1.98 4.75 -2.93
CA ILE A 59 1.93 3.75 -1.86
C ILE A 59 0.47 3.57 -1.41
N SER A 60 -0.02 2.32 -1.39
CA SER A 60 -1.39 2.01 -0.99
C SER A 60 -1.57 0.56 -0.53
N VAL A 61 -2.74 0.26 0.06
CA VAL A 61 -3.15 -1.10 0.40
C VAL A 61 -4.05 -1.66 -0.69
N SER A 62 -3.71 -2.84 -1.21
CA SER A 62 -4.52 -3.51 -2.24
C SER A 62 -5.88 -3.98 -1.71
N LYS A 63 -6.85 -4.20 -2.62
CA LYS A 63 -8.15 -4.75 -2.26
C LYS A 63 -8.01 -6.17 -1.71
N GLY A 64 -8.51 -6.40 -0.50
CA GLY A 64 -8.57 -7.74 0.10
C GLY A 64 -9.46 -8.70 -0.69
N LYS A 65 -8.99 -9.94 -0.89
CA LYS A 65 -9.71 -11.01 -1.60
C LYS A 65 -10.11 -12.21 -0.71
N GLY A 66 -9.72 -12.21 0.57
CA GLY A 66 -9.99 -13.31 1.48
C GLY A 66 -9.08 -14.53 1.25
N PHE A 67 -9.57 -15.73 1.56
CA PHE A 67 -8.82 -16.97 1.35
C PHE A 67 -8.86 -17.38 -0.13
N GLU A 68 -7.68 -17.46 -0.74
CA GLU A 68 -7.52 -17.75 -2.17
C GLU A 68 -6.70 -19.03 -2.38
N GLY A 69 -7.03 -19.77 -3.45
CA GLY A 69 -6.29 -20.96 -3.85
C GLY A 69 -4.96 -20.61 -4.52
N VAL A 70 -4.07 -21.60 -4.66
CA VAL A 70 -2.71 -21.39 -5.20
C VAL A 70 -2.69 -20.81 -6.62
N VAL A 71 -3.70 -21.14 -7.44
CA VAL A 71 -3.80 -20.67 -8.83
C VAL A 71 -4.01 -19.15 -8.89
N THR A 72 -4.91 -18.60 -8.09
CA THR A 72 -5.21 -17.16 -8.09
C THR A 72 -4.24 -16.36 -7.23
N ARG A 73 -3.66 -17.01 -6.21
CA ARG A 73 -2.68 -16.38 -5.31
C ARG A 73 -1.27 -16.30 -5.90
N TRP A 74 -0.82 -17.35 -6.58
CA TRP A 74 0.56 -17.48 -7.08
C TRP A 74 0.65 -17.60 -8.61
N GLY A 75 -0.48 -17.61 -9.32
CA GLY A 75 -0.49 -17.69 -10.79
C GLY A 75 -0.09 -19.06 -11.35
N VAL A 76 -0.05 -20.12 -10.54
CA VAL A 76 0.33 -21.46 -11.02
C VAL A 76 -0.71 -22.05 -11.97
N THR A 77 -0.24 -22.79 -12.98
CA THR A 77 -1.09 -23.47 -13.95
C THR A 77 -1.95 -24.55 -13.26
N ARG A 78 -3.21 -24.69 -13.70
CA ARG A 78 -4.10 -25.76 -13.23
C ARG A 78 -3.59 -27.12 -13.74
N LEU A 79 -3.78 -28.17 -12.94
CA LEU A 79 -3.46 -29.53 -13.37
C LEU A 79 -4.42 -30.00 -14.48
N PRO A 80 -4.04 -31.01 -15.29
CA PRO A 80 -4.89 -31.56 -16.34
C PRO A 80 -6.25 -32.02 -15.82
N ARG A 81 -7.26 -31.97 -16.69
CA ARG A 81 -8.68 -32.27 -16.37
C ARG A 81 -8.88 -33.64 -15.68
N LYS A 82 -8.10 -34.66 -16.06
CA LYS A 82 -8.22 -36.04 -15.53
C LYS A 82 -7.50 -36.26 -14.19
N THR A 83 -7.00 -35.22 -13.53
CA THR A 83 -6.30 -35.36 -12.24
C THR A 83 -7.28 -35.78 -11.14
N HIS A 84 -7.01 -36.92 -10.50
CA HIS A 84 -7.78 -37.38 -9.35
C HIS A 84 -7.53 -36.47 -8.12
N ARG A 85 -8.58 -36.23 -7.31
CA ARG A 85 -8.56 -35.32 -6.14
C ARG A 85 -8.20 -33.87 -6.50
N GLY A 86 -8.78 -33.35 -7.57
CA GLY A 86 -8.83 -31.92 -7.87
C GLY A 86 -7.69 -31.39 -8.75
N LEU A 87 -8.01 -30.35 -9.51
CA LEU A 87 -7.11 -29.73 -10.51
C LEU A 87 -6.51 -28.38 -10.09
N ARG A 88 -7.05 -27.72 -9.04
CA ARG A 88 -6.62 -26.37 -8.60
C ARG A 88 -5.62 -26.46 -7.44
N LYS A 89 -4.55 -27.21 -7.64
CA LYS A 89 -3.47 -27.44 -6.66
C LYS A 89 -2.12 -27.49 -7.38
N VAL A 90 -1.03 -27.43 -6.62
CA VAL A 90 0.31 -27.79 -7.12
C VAL A 90 0.49 -29.31 -7.08
N GLY A 91 1.32 -29.85 -7.97
CA GLY A 91 1.56 -31.29 -8.06
C GLY A 91 2.45 -31.81 -6.93
N CYS A 92 3.67 -31.30 -6.85
CA CYS A 92 4.68 -31.62 -5.83
C CYS A 92 5.07 -30.34 -5.08
N ILE A 93 5.26 -30.42 -3.77
CA ILE A 93 5.62 -29.27 -2.91
C ILE A 93 7.11 -29.24 -2.51
N GLY A 94 7.88 -30.27 -2.86
CA GLY A 94 9.29 -30.40 -2.51
C GLY A 94 9.85 -31.79 -2.80
N ALA A 95 11.18 -31.91 -2.86
CA ALA A 95 11.87 -33.19 -2.96
C ALA A 95 11.86 -33.95 -1.62
N TRP A 96 12.40 -35.17 -1.60
CA TRP A 96 12.50 -35.97 -0.37
C TRP A 96 13.44 -35.32 0.66
N HIS A 97 14.63 -34.89 0.21
CA HIS A 97 15.60 -34.18 1.04
C HIS A 97 15.72 -32.74 0.55
N PRO A 98 15.57 -31.71 1.41
CA PRO A 98 15.38 -31.78 2.87
C PRO A 98 13.95 -32.17 3.29
N ALA A 99 13.79 -32.74 4.49
CA ALA A 99 12.50 -33.13 5.06
C ALA A 99 11.69 -31.92 5.60
N ARG A 100 11.57 -30.88 4.78
CA ARG A 100 10.81 -29.65 5.06
C ARG A 100 10.35 -29.00 3.75
N VAL A 101 9.28 -28.23 3.82
CA VAL A 101 8.81 -27.39 2.72
C VAL A 101 9.65 -26.10 2.70
N ALA A 102 9.89 -25.55 1.50
CA ALA A 102 10.56 -24.26 1.32
C ALA A 102 9.72 -23.09 1.83
#